data_AF-A0A9P8L6U0-F1
#
_entry.id   AF-A0A9P8L6U0-F1
#
_cell.length_a   1.000
_cell.length_b   1.000
_cell.length_c   1.000
_cell.angle_alpha   90.00
_cell.angle_beta   90.00
_cell.angle_gamma   90.00
#
_symmetry.space_group_name_H-M   'P 1'
#
loop_
_entity.id
_entity.type
_entity.pdbx_description
1 polymer ?
#
loop_
_entity_poly.entity_id
_entity_poly.type
_entity_poly.pdbx_seq_one_letter_code
_entity_poly.pdbx_strand_id
1 'polypeptide(L)'
;MAWTLLAAGFCFYIKGKQGAHLGLVTFFIYLFDVFYSPGEGPVPFTYSAEAFPLYYREMGMSFAVAVNLLFAGVLSLTFPSMLKKFTPQGAFGFYAFLNVVSFILIFFFVPETKLRTLEDLDGIFSVSTRKFARHQLKEELPYWWKGITGRERVEPEPLYTAVNLQNA
;
A
#
# COMPACT_ATOMS: atom_id res chain seq x y z
N MET A 1 -0.38 1.70 9.75
CA MET A 1 -0.41 0.27 9.34
C MET A 1 0.88 -0.48 9.70
N ALA A 2 2.06 -0.15 9.17
CA ALA A 2 3.29 -0.88 9.55
C ALA A 2 3.64 -0.77 11.05
N TRP A 3 3.51 0.43 11.62
CA TRP A 3 3.83 0.68 13.03
C TRP A 3 2.91 -0.05 14.02
N THR A 4 1.66 -0.33 13.64
CA THR A 4 0.69 -1.03 14.51
C THR A 4 1.07 -2.51 14.64
N LEU A 5 1.52 -3.15 13.55
CA LEU A 5 2.06 -4.52 13.60
C LEU A 5 3.37 -4.60 14.39
N LEU A 6 4.23 -3.60 14.24
CA LEU A 6 5.49 -3.53 14.99
C LEU A 6 5.24 -3.34 16.50
N ALA A 7 4.27 -2.49 16.85
CA ALA A 7 3.81 -2.32 18.23
C ALA A 7 3.20 -3.63 18.79
N ALA A 8 2.37 -4.33 18.01
CA ALA A 8 1.84 -5.64 18.39
C ALA A 8 2.95 -6.67 18.65
N GLY A 9 4.00 -6.69 17.80
CA GLY A 9 5.18 -7.52 17.98
C GLY A 9 5.93 -7.22 19.27
N PHE A 10 6.10 -5.94 19.63
CA PHE A 10 6.75 -5.54 20.89
C PHE A 10 5.93 -5.86 22.14
N CYS A 11 4.60 -5.90 22.05
CA CYS A 11 3.75 -6.32 23.19
C CYS A 11 4.06 -7.74 23.67
N PHE A 12 4.57 -8.62 22.81
CA PHE A 12 5.01 -9.97 23.19
C PHE A 12 6.34 -9.99 23.96
N TYR A 13 7.03 -8.86 24.15
CA TYR A 13 8.21 -8.76 25.02
C TYR A 13 7.84 -8.59 26.51
N ILE A 14 6.58 -8.21 26.79
CA ILE A 14 6.08 -8.02 28.16
C ILE A 14 5.89 -9.39 28.82
N LYS A 15 6.88 -9.79 29.63
CA LYS A 15 6.81 -11.00 30.46
C LYS A 15 6.05 -10.70 31.76
N GLY A 16 4.72 -10.87 31.77
CA GLY A 16 3.91 -10.73 32.99
C GLY A 16 2.40 -10.57 32.75
N LYS A 17 1.59 -11.18 33.64
CA LYS A 17 0.10 -11.27 33.68
C LYS A 17 -0.58 -11.53 32.33
N GLN A 18 -1.10 -12.74 32.19
CA GLN A 18 -1.61 -13.30 30.92
C GLN A 18 -2.80 -12.52 30.29
N GLY A 19 -3.51 -11.67 31.04
CA GLY A 19 -4.62 -10.89 30.50
C GLY A 19 -4.22 -9.58 29.79
N ALA A 20 -3.26 -8.83 30.33
CA ALA A 20 -2.95 -7.49 29.84
C ALA A 20 -2.20 -7.50 28.50
N HIS A 21 -1.30 -8.47 28.31
CA HIS A 21 -0.56 -8.61 27.05
C HIS A 21 -1.50 -8.97 25.89
N LEU A 22 -2.45 -9.89 26.11
CA LEU A 22 -3.40 -10.34 25.09
C LEU A 22 -4.32 -9.19 24.65
N GLY A 23 -4.76 -8.38 25.61
CA GLY A 23 -5.56 -7.18 25.34
C GLY A 23 -4.83 -6.17 24.47
N LEU A 24 -3.55 -5.90 24.77
CA LEU A 24 -2.73 -4.96 23.97
C LEU A 24 -2.46 -5.47 22.55
N VAL A 25 -2.08 -6.75 22.40
CA VAL A 25 -1.86 -7.35 21.08
C VAL A 25 -3.14 -7.26 20.24
N THR A 26 -4.27 -7.65 20.83
CA THR A 26 -5.58 -7.60 20.17
C THR A 26 -5.94 -6.17 19.76
N PHE A 27 -5.73 -5.19 20.64
CA PHE A 27 -5.98 -3.78 20.34
C PHE A 27 -5.18 -3.30 19.12
N PHE A 28 -3.88 -3.60 19.05
CA PHE A 28 -3.06 -3.19 17.91
C PHE A 28 -3.41 -3.92 16.60
N ILE A 29 -3.90 -5.16 16.67
CA ILE A 29 -4.42 -5.89 15.51
C ILE A 29 -5.71 -5.26 14.99
N TYR A 30 -6.67 -4.92 15.86
CA TYR A 30 -7.86 -4.18 15.44
C TYR A 30 -7.54 -2.79 14.91
N LEU A 31 -6.56 -2.11 15.51
CA LEU A 31 -6.10 -0.82 15.02
C LEU A 31 -5.45 -0.95 13.63
N PHE A 32 -4.74 -2.05 13.35
CA PHE A 32 -4.27 -2.36 12.00
C PHE A 32 -5.45 -2.50 11.02
N ASP A 33 -6.50 -3.23 11.40
CA ASP A 33 -7.68 -3.45 10.56
C ASP A 33 -8.42 -2.14 10.22
N VAL A 34 -8.53 -1.21 11.19
CA VAL A 34 -9.09 0.13 10.97
C VAL A 34 -8.33 0.91 9.88
N PHE A 35 -7.01 0.77 9.80
CA PHE A 35 -6.22 1.42 8.74
C PHE A 35 -6.24 0.65 7.42
N TYR A 36 -6.32 -0.68 7.48
CA TYR A 36 -6.35 -1.56 6.32
C TYR A 36 -7.66 -1.41 5.53
N SER A 37 -8.78 -1.42 6.25
CA SER A 37 -10.13 -1.47 5.70
C SER A 37 -10.47 -0.35 4.69
N PRO A 38 -10.18 0.95 4.91
CA PRO A 38 -10.49 1.99 3.93
C PRO A 38 -9.47 2.09 2.78
N GLY A 39 -8.27 1.52 2.93
CA GLY A 39 -7.17 1.64 1.97
C GLY A 39 -6.93 0.34 1.22
N GLU A 40 -6.02 -0.47 1.73
CA GLU A 40 -5.56 -1.72 1.10
C GLU A 40 -6.67 -2.77 0.91
N GLY A 41 -7.79 -2.67 1.65
CA GLY A 41 -8.94 -3.56 1.46
C GLY A 41 -9.61 -3.40 0.08
N PRO A 42 -10.25 -2.26 -0.22
CA PRO A 42 -10.99 -2.06 -1.46
C PRO A 42 -10.12 -1.52 -2.62
N VAL A 43 -9.08 -0.73 -2.33
CA VAL A 43 -8.34 0.02 -3.35
C VAL A 43 -7.69 -0.88 -4.40
N PRO A 44 -7.04 -2.02 -4.08
CA PRO A 44 -6.43 -2.87 -5.11
C PRO A 44 -7.45 -3.43 -6.10
N PHE A 45 -8.67 -3.74 -5.64
CA PHE A 45 -9.73 -4.24 -6.50
C PHE A 45 -10.27 -3.15 -7.43
N THR A 46 -10.54 -1.94 -6.90
CA THR A 46 -10.97 -0.81 -7.72
C THR A 46 -9.88 -0.39 -8.69
N TYR A 47 -8.63 -0.35 -8.23
CA TYR A 47 -7.48 -0.03 -9.06
C TYR A 47 -7.30 -1.04 -10.19
N SER A 48 -7.48 -2.33 -9.93
CA SER A 48 -7.44 -3.35 -10.99
C SER A 48 -8.51 -3.12 -12.07
N ALA A 49 -9.68 -2.59 -11.71
CA ALA A 49 -10.72 -2.27 -12.68
C ALA A 49 -10.37 -1.03 -13.53
N GLU A 50 -9.61 -0.09 -12.98
CA GLU A 50 -9.21 1.15 -13.66
C GLU A 50 -7.92 0.99 -14.48
N ALA A 51 -7.01 0.13 -14.04
CA ALA A 51 -5.69 -0.04 -14.66
C ALA A 51 -5.72 -0.77 -16.01
N PHE A 52 -6.74 -1.59 -16.27
CA PHE A 52 -6.84 -2.34 -17.52
C PHE A 52 -7.73 -1.64 -18.56
N PRO A 53 -7.31 -1.61 -19.84
CA PRO A 53 -8.14 -1.12 -20.94
C PRO A 53 -9.46 -1.89 -21.06
N LEU A 54 -10.51 -1.19 -21.51
CA LEU A 54 -11.87 -1.73 -21.64
C LEU A 54 -11.93 -3.10 -22.34
N TYR A 55 -11.13 -3.30 -23.38
CA TYR A 55 -11.20 -4.47 -24.24
C TYR A 55 -10.67 -5.77 -23.59
N TYR A 56 -9.76 -5.68 -22.61
CA TYR A 56 -9.16 -6.84 -21.95
C TYR A 56 -9.29 -6.81 -20.42
N ARG A 57 -10.12 -5.92 -19.88
CA ARG A 57 -10.27 -5.71 -18.43
C ARG A 57 -10.65 -6.98 -17.68
N GLU A 58 -11.57 -7.77 -18.21
CA GLU A 58 -12.03 -8.99 -17.52
C GLU A 58 -10.90 -10.00 -17.31
N MET A 59 -10.04 -10.18 -18.32
CA MET A 59 -8.87 -11.06 -18.20
C MET A 59 -7.83 -10.50 -17.23
N GLY A 60 -7.57 -9.18 -17.28
CA GLY A 60 -6.64 -8.52 -16.37
C GLY A 60 -7.09 -8.61 -14.90
N MET A 61 -8.37 -8.32 -14.63
CA MET A 61 -8.95 -8.44 -13.29
C MET A 61 -8.92 -9.88 -12.78
N SER A 62 -9.28 -10.85 -13.63
CA SER A 62 -9.23 -12.27 -13.26
C SER A 62 -7.81 -12.72 -12.89
N PHE A 63 -6.80 -12.23 -13.61
CA PHE A 63 -5.40 -12.49 -13.28
C PHE A 63 -4.99 -11.83 -11.95
N ALA A 64 -5.38 -10.57 -11.72
CA ALA A 64 -5.10 -9.87 -10.46
C ALA A 64 -5.71 -10.60 -9.25
N VAL A 65 -6.96 -11.05 -9.37
CA VAL A 65 -7.64 -11.85 -8.34
C VAL A 65 -6.96 -13.20 -8.13
N ALA A 66 -6.55 -13.89 -9.21
CA ALA A 66 -5.83 -15.16 -9.12
C ALA A 66 -4.50 -15.01 -8.37
N VAL A 67 -3.74 -13.95 -8.66
CA VAL A 67 -2.49 -13.64 -7.95
C VAL A 67 -2.75 -13.33 -6.47
N ASN A 68 -3.78 -12.54 -6.16
CA ASN A 68 -4.17 -12.23 -4.78
C ASN A 68 -4.52 -13.51 -4.00
N LEU A 69 -5.34 -14.40 -4.56
CA LEU A 69 -5.73 -15.65 -3.93
C LEU A 69 -4.57 -16.63 -3.80
N LEU A 70 -3.66 -16.66 -4.78
CA LEU A 70 -2.44 -17.46 -4.72
C LEU A 70 -1.58 -17.02 -3.53
N PHE A 71 -1.31 -15.73 -3.38
CA PHE A 71 -0.51 -15.22 -2.28
C PHE A 71 -1.22 -15.34 -0.92
N ALA A 72 -2.54 -15.20 -0.87
CA ALA A 72 -3.32 -15.49 0.33
C ALA A 72 -3.20 -16.97 0.75
N GLY A 73 -3.19 -17.90 -0.22
CA GLY A 73 -2.94 -19.32 0.00
C GLY A 73 -1.53 -19.59 0.52
N VAL A 74 -0.51 -19.02 -0.13
CA VAL A 74 0.89 -19.12 0.30
C VAL A 74 1.04 -18.61 1.73
N LEU A 75 0.49 -17.44 2.03
CA LEU A 75 0.51 -16.83 3.36
C LEU A 75 -0.08 -17.77 4.42
N SER A 76 -1.26 -18.34 4.13
CA SER A 76 -1.96 -19.25 5.03
C SER A 76 -1.16 -20.53 5.33
N LEU A 77 -0.40 -21.03 4.35
CA LEU A 77 0.47 -22.20 4.51
C LEU A 77 1.77 -21.87 5.25
N THR A 78 2.37 -20.70 4.98
CA THR A 78 3.66 -20.33 5.56
C THR A 78 3.54 -19.76 6.98
N PHE A 79 2.42 -19.13 7.32
CA PHE A 79 2.24 -18.44 8.60
C PHE A 79 2.43 -19.35 9.83
N PRO A 80 1.84 -20.57 9.90
CA PRO A 80 2.06 -21.47 11.03
C PRO A 80 3.53 -21.89 11.19
N SER A 81 4.24 -22.11 10.07
CA SER A 81 5.67 -22.43 10.08
C SER A 81 6.50 -21.26 10.59
N MET A 82 6.13 -20.03 10.22
CA MET A 82 6.78 -18.82 10.67
C MET A 82 6.57 -18.57 12.16
N LEU A 83 5.37 -18.80 12.70
CA LEU A 83 5.13 -18.68 14.14
C LEU A 83 5.99 -19.64 14.97
N LYS A 84 6.23 -20.86 14.47
CA LYS A 84 7.05 -21.87 15.16
C LYS A 84 8.54 -21.54 15.14
N LYS A 85 9.07 -21.06 14.00
CA LYS A 85 10.51 -20.84 13.81
C LYS A 85 10.98 -19.42 14.14
N PHE A 86 10.17 -18.43 13.77
CA PHE A 86 10.52 -17.00 13.87
C PHE A 86 10.00 -16.34 15.14
N THR A 87 9.24 -17.07 15.97
CA THR A 87 8.47 -16.55 17.11
C THR A 87 7.40 -15.52 16.69
N PRO A 88 6.36 -15.28 17.49
CA PRO A 88 5.33 -14.27 17.17
C PRO A 88 5.93 -12.88 16.90
N GLN A 89 6.93 -12.47 17.68
CA GLN A 89 7.63 -11.19 17.56
C GLN A 89 8.26 -11.03 16.17
N GLY A 90 9.01 -12.04 15.72
CA GLY A 90 9.67 -12.03 14.42
C GLY A 90 8.66 -12.10 13.28
N ALA A 91 7.56 -12.83 13.46
CA ALA A 91 6.49 -12.91 12.46
C ALA A 91 5.81 -11.56 12.23
N PHE A 92 5.40 -10.87 13.30
CA PHE A 92 4.80 -9.53 13.20
C PHE A 92 5.79 -8.49 12.67
N GLY A 93 7.05 -8.54 13.09
CA GLY A 93 8.11 -7.67 12.56
C GLY A 93 8.36 -7.86 11.07
N PHE A 94 8.33 -9.11 10.58
CA PHE A 94 8.47 -9.41 9.16
C PHE A 94 7.31 -8.83 8.34
N TYR A 95 6.06 -8.99 8.79
CA TYR A 95 4.92 -8.38 8.09
C TYR A 95 4.94 -6.85 8.18
N ALA A 96 5.39 -6.27 9.29
CA ALA A 96 5.59 -4.82 9.39
C ALA A 96 6.60 -4.32 8.35
N PHE A 97 7.70 -5.05 8.14
CA PHE A 97 8.66 -4.75 7.08
C PHE A 97 8.04 -4.86 5.68
N LEU A 98 7.29 -5.93 5.39
CA LEU A 98 6.58 -6.07 4.12
C LEU A 98 5.58 -4.94 3.86
N ASN A 99 4.91 -4.44 4.91
CA ASN A 99 4.02 -3.27 4.79
C ASN A 99 4.79 -2.00 4.38
N VAL A 100 6.01 -1.79 4.91
CA VAL A 100 6.87 -0.66 4.51
C VAL A 100 7.32 -0.83 3.06
N VAL A 101 7.72 -2.03 2.66
CA VAL A 101 8.10 -2.31 1.27
C VAL A 101 6.92 -2.08 0.32
N SER A 102 5.72 -2.54 0.69
CA SER A 102 4.49 -2.32 -0.08
C SER A 102 4.22 -0.82 -0.27
N PHE A 103 4.30 -0.04 0.81
CA PHE A 103 4.12 1.40 0.76
C PHE A 103 5.11 2.07 -0.20
N ILE A 104 6.39 1.69 -0.15
CA ILE A 104 7.43 2.20 -1.06
C ILE A 104 7.10 1.84 -2.51
N LEU A 105 6.70 0.60 -2.77
CA LEU A 105 6.33 0.16 -4.13
C LEU A 105 5.10 0.90 -4.65
N ILE A 106 4.06 1.04 -3.84
CA ILE A 106 2.85 1.79 -4.21
C ILE A 106 3.22 3.23 -4.58
N PHE A 107 4.01 3.90 -3.72
CA PHE A 107 4.44 5.28 -3.97
C PHE A 107 5.20 5.47 -5.30
N PHE A 108 6.03 4.50 -5.71
CA PHE A 108 6.84 4.62 -6.93
C PHE A 108 6.21 4.04 -8.19
N PHE A 109 5.27 3.10 -8.07
CA PHE A 109 4.77 2.32 -9.21
C PHE A 109 3.27 2.50 -9.49
N VAL A 110 2.50 3.02 -8.53
CA VAL A 110 1.04 3.15 -8.66
C VAL A 110 0.70 4.60 -8.98
N PRO A 111 0.42 4.95 -10.26
CA PRO A 111 -0.10 6.26 -10.61
C PRO A 111 -1.49 6.48 -10.01
N GLU A 112 -1.79 7.72 -9.63
CA GLU A 112 -3.10 8.14 -9.13
C GLU A 112 -4.15 8.13 -10.25
N THR A 113 -5.28 7.48 -10.00
CA THR A 113 -6.38 7.29 -10.97
C THR A 113 -7.67 8.00 -10.55
N LYS A 114 -7.71 8.60 -9.35
CA LYS A 114 -8.89 9.26 -8.78
C LYS A 114 -9.45 10.37 -9.66
N LEU A 115 -10.77 10.37 -9.83
CA LEU A 115 -11.57 11.40 -10.53
C LEU A 115 -11.16 11.62 -12.00
N ARG A 116 -10.59 10.61 -12.66
CA ARG A 116 -10.26 10.63 -14.09
C ARG A 116 -11.21 9.75 -14.89
N THR A 117 -11.47 10.13 -16.13
CA THR A 117 -12.23 9.28 -17.06
C THR A 117 -11.37 8.11 -17.51
N LEU A 118 -11.99 6.99 -17.89
CA LEU A 118 -11.25 5.82 -18.40
C LEU A 118 -10.44 6.15 -19.68
N GLU A 119 -10.85 7.17 -20.43
CA GLU A 119 -10.18 7.65 -21.64
C GLU A 119 -8.88 8.42 -21.30
N ASP A 120 -8.85 9.16 -20.19
CA ASP A 120 -7.65 9.87 -19.73
C ASP A 120 -6.61 8.94 -19.08
N LEU A 121 -7.03 7.76 -18.62
CA LEU A 121 -6.16 6.78 -17.96
C LEU A 121 -5.10 6.21 -18.92
N ASP A 122 -5.43 6.03 -20.20
CA ASP A 122 -4.46 5.57 -21.20
C ASP A 122 -3.27 6.54 -21.30
N GLY A 123 -3.52 7.84 -21.20
CA GLY A 123 -2.47 8.87 -21.12
C GLY A 123 -1.61 8.76 -19.86
N ILE A 124 -2.23 8.46 -18.71
CA ILE A 124 -1.54 8.28 -17.43
C ILE A 124 -0.61 7.07 -17.46
N PHE A 125 -1.09 5.92 -17.94
CA PHE A 125 -0.32 4.69 -18.03
C PHE A 125 0.72 4.68 -19.15
N SER A 126 0.60 5.58 -20.15
CA SER A 126 1.61 5.75 -21.20
C SER A 126 2.93 6.35 -20.70
N VAL A 127 2.93 7.00 -19.53
CA VAL A 127 4.12 7.65 -18.98
C VAL A 127 5.07 6.58 -18.41
N SER A 128 6.34 6.64 -18.82
CA SER A 128 7.36 5.74 -18.30
C SER A 128 7.47 5.83 -16.77
N THR A 129 7.46 4.68 -16.10
CA THR A 129 7.59 4.53 -14.65
C THR A 129 8.79 5.28 -14.08
N ARG A 130 9.90 5.40 -14.83
CA ARG A 130 11.08 6.17 -14.39
C ARG A 130 10.80 7.67 -14.27
N LYS A 131 10.03 8.23 -15.21
CA LYS A 131 9.64 9.65 -15.21
C LYS A 131 8.66 9.91 -14.07
N PHE A 132 7.71 9.00 -13.85
CA PHE A 132 6.78 9.02 -12.72
C PHE A 132 7.52 8.96 -11.37
N ALA A 133 8.35 7.94 -11.15
CA ALA A 133 9.10 7.77 -9.90
C ALA A 133 10.01 8.97 -9.58
N ARG A 134 10.62 9.58 -10.61
CA ARG A 134 11.44 10.80 -10.44
C ARG A 134 10.60 12.00 -10.03
N HIS A 135 9.38 12.14 -10.57
CA HIS A 135 8.46 13.20 -10.19
C HIS A 135 7.96 13.02 -8.75
N GLN A 136 7.56 11.80 -8.39
CA GLN A 136 7.20 11.43 -7.02
C GLN A 136 8.30 11.79 -6.01
N LEU A 137 9.56 11.47 -6.34
CA LEU A 137 10.68 11.80 -5.45
C LEU A 137 10.96 13.31 -5.34
N LYS A 138 10.79 14.06 -6.43
CA LYS A 138 11.21 15.46 -6.51
C LYS A 138 10.15 16.47 -6.08
N GLU A 139 8.88 16.18 -6.35
CA GLU A 139 7.78 17.12 -6.14
C GLU A 139 6.93 16.69 -4.94
N GLU A 140 6.55 15.42 -4.91
CA GLU A 140 5.58 14.89 -3.91
C GLU A 140 6.22 14.63 -2.55
N LEU A 141 7.44 14.08 -2.53
CA LEU A 141 8.19 13.84 -1.28
C LEU A 141 8.43 15.13 -0.47
N PRO A 142 8.95 16.24 -1.06
CA PRO A 142 9.12 17.48 -0.32
C PRO A 142 7.78 18.17 -0.02
N TYR A 143 6.73 17.98 -0.81
CA TYR A 143 5.38 18.45 -0.47
C TYR A 143 4.87 17.79 0.82
N TRP A 144 4.93 16.46 0.90
CA TRP A 144 4.59 15.70 2.11
C TRP A 144 5.44 16.13 3.31
N TRP A 145 6.73 16.31 3.11
CA TRP A 145 7.65 16.76 4.16
C TRP A 145 7.33 18.17 4.67
N LYS A 146 7.12 19.14 3.77
CA LYS A 146 6.69 20.50 4.13
C LYS A 146 5.41 20.48 4.93
N GLY A 147 4.49 19.59 4.55
CA GLY A 147 3.23 19.38 5.23
C GLY A 147 3.34 18.85 6.66
N ILE A 148 4.33 18.01 6.94
CA ILE A 148 4.65 17.54 8.31
C ILE A 148 5.29 18.68 9.11
N THR A 149 6.11 19.52 8.48
CA THR A 149 6.79 20.66 9.13
C THR A 149 5.93 21.90 9.33
N GLY A 150 4.63 21.86 9.00
CA GLY A 150 3.71 23.00 9.16
C GLY A 150 4.01 24.20 8.25
N ARG A 151 4.80 24.00 7.18
CA ARG A 151 5.10 25.04 6.19
C ARG A 151 3.98 25.11 5.16
N GLU A 152 3.81 26.29 4.56
CA GLU A 152 2.83 26.55 3.51
C GLU A 152 3.00 25.54 2.36
N ARG A 153 1.88 24.91 1.99
CA ARG A 153 1.82 23.82 1.02
C ARG A 153 1.40 24.40 -0.33
N VAL A 154 2.29 24.33 -1.32
CA VAL A 154 1.92 24.49 -2.73
C VAL A 154 1.73 23.09 -3.28
N GLU A 155 0.51 22.75 -3.68
CA GLU A 155 0.18 21.44 -4.25
C GLU A 155 0.94 21.29 -5.59
N PRO A 156 1.74 20.22 -5.76
CA PRO A 156 2.48 20.02 -7.00
C PRO A 156 1.52 19.80 -8.17
N GLU A 157 1.82 20.39 -9.33
CA GLU A 157 1.01 20.15 -10.53
C GLU A 157 1.10 18.67 -10.93
N PRO A 158 -0.04 17.99 -11.17
CA PRO A 158 -0.03 16.59 -11.53
C PRO A 158 0.70 16.39 -12.86
N LEU A 159 1.67 15.47 -12.87
CA LEU A 159 2.55 15.14 -14.02
C LEU A 159 1.79 15.01 -15.35
N TYR A 160 0.56 14.49 -15.30
CA TYR A 160 -0.25 14.16 -16.46
C TYR A 160 -0.89 15.39 -17.13
N THR A 161 -1.16 16.45 -16.37
CA THR A 161 -1.66 17.72 -16.95
C THR A 161 -0.58 18.41 -17.78
N ALA A 162 0.67 18.38 -17.31
CA ALA A 162 1.80 18.95 -18.04
C ALA A 162 2.14 18.19 -19.34
N VAL A 163 1.89 16.87 -19.38
CA VAL A 163 2.09 16.04 -20.59
C VAL A 163 0.98 16.27 -21.61
N ASN A 164 -0.28 16.34 -21.18
CA ASN A 164 -1.41 16.60 -22.08
C ASN A 164 -1.33 18.00 -22.72
N LEU A 165 -0.81 19.00 -22.00
CA LEU A 165 -0.57 20.36 -22.54
C LEU A 165 0.61 20.45 -23.53
N GLN A 166 1.53 19.48 -23.53
CA GLN A 166 2.63 19.42 -24.52
C GLN A 166 2.21 18.72 -25.83
N ASN A 167 1.14 17.94 -25.78
CA ASN A 167 0.64 17.17 -26.92
C ASN A 167 -0.61 17.79 -27.57
N ALA A 168 -1.10 18.92 -27.05
CA ALA A 168 -2.20 19.74 -27.59
C ALA A 168 -1.65 20.97 -28.32
#